data_AF-A0A9D7UHK0-F1
#
_entry.id   AF-A0A9D7UHK0-F1
#
_cell.length_a   1.000
_cell.length_b   1.000
_cell.length_c   1.000
_cell.angle_alpha   90.00
_cell.angle_beta   90.00
_cell.angle_gamma   90.00
#
_symmetry.space_group_name_H-M   'P 1'
#
loop_
_entity.id
_entity.type
_entity.pdbx_description
1 polymer ?
#
loop_
_entity_poly.entity_id
_entity_poly.type
_entity_poly.pdbx_seq_one_letter_code
_entity_poly.pdbx_strand_id
1 'polypeptide(L)' 'MVGKARKISGNEYEVTLKLAGGKLPLTKGQVKGNVQLSISATARSQGATSKPRVKTQPIQVAN' A
#
# COMPACT_ATOMS: atom_id res chain seq x y z
N MET A 1 8.32 -5.81 -0.99
CA MET A 1 8.73 -5.89 -2.42
C MET A 1 7.55 -5.45 -3.25
N VAL A 2 7.73 -4.46 -4.14
CA VAL A 2 6.68 -4.02 -5.07
C VAL A 2 6.72 -4.96 -6.28
N GLY A 3 5.61 -5.62 -6.61
CA GLY A 3 5.52 -6.45 -7.81
C GLY A 3 5.68 -5.61 -9.07
N LYS A 4 6.15 -6.22 -10.17
CA LYS A 4 6.17 -5.54 -11.48
C LYS A 4 4.73 -5.16 -11.86
N ALA A 5 4.53 -3.95 -12.37
CA ALA A 5 3.23 -3.50 -12.84
C ALA A 5 2.76 -4.40 -13.99
N ARG A 6 1.51 -4.88 -13.93
CA ARG A 6 0.86 -5.67 -14.97
C ARG A 6 -0.19 -4.81 -15.66
N LYS A 7 -0.14 -4.70 -16.98
CA LYS A 7 -1.19 -4.04 -17.77
C LYS A 7 -2.44 -4.91 -17.80
N ILE A 8 -3.61 -4.33 -17.51
CA ILE A 8 -4.89 -5.06 -17.45
C ILE A 8 -5.74 -4.75 -18.68
N SER A 9 -6.02 -3.47 -18.92
CA SER A 9 -6.80 -2.98 -20.06
C SER A 9 -6.51 -1.50 -20.34
N GLY A 10 -6.46 -1.08 -21.60
CA GLY A 10 -6.22 0.32 -21.96
C GLY A 10 -5.00 0.96 -21.27
N ASN A 11 -5.25 1.99 -20.44
CA ASN A 11 -4.26 2.69 -19.62
C ASN A 11 -4.27 2.25 -18.14
N GLU A 12 -4.90 1.11 -17.81
CA GLU A 12 -4.97 0.57 -16.46
C GLU A 12 -3.83 -0.42 -16.19
N TYR A 13 -3.20 -0.22 -15.03
CA TYR A 13 -2.09 -1.01 -14.55
C TYR A 13 -2.39 -1.52 -13.14
N GLU A 14 -2.19 -2.80 -12.92
CA GLU A 14 -2.24 -3.44 -11.62
C GLU A 14 -0.84 -3.51 -11.03
N VAL A 15 -0.70 -3.15 -9.76
CA VAL A 15 0.55 -3.34 -9.01
C VAL A 15 0.21 -4.05 -7.72
N THR A 16 0.76 -5.25 -7.53
CA THR A 16 0.64 -5.96 -6.25
C THR A 16 1.72 -5.46 -5.29
N LEU A 17 1.29 -4.81 -4.21
CA LEU A 17 2.15 -4.39 -3.11
C LEU A 17 2.11 -5.46 -2.02
N LYS A 18 3.23 -6.16 -1.81
CA LYS A 18 3.38 -7.07 -0.67
C LYS A 18 4.04 -6.31 0.49
N LEU A 19 3.27 -6.10 1.56
CA LEU A 19 3.79 -5.60 2.83
C LEU A 19 4.50 -6.77 3.55
N ALA A 20 5.82 -6.81 3.45
CA ALA A 20 6.63 -7.91 4.01
C ALA A 20 6.99 -7.59 5.47
N GLY A 21 6.06 -7.86 6.39
CA GLY A 21 6.27 -7.72 7.84
C GLY A 21 6.60 -6.30 8.30
N GLY A 22 6.56 -6.08 9.60
CA GLY A 22 6.89 -4.81 10.23
C GLY A 22 6.70 -4.88 11.74
N LYS A 23 7.50 -4.12 12.49
CA LYS A 23 7.26 -3.94 13.93
C LYS A 23 6.20 -2.87 14.09
N LEU A 24 5.02 -3.28 14.53
CA LEU A 24 3.92 -2.37 14.81
C LEU A 24 4.04 -1.98 16.30
N PRO A 25 4.24 -0.70 16.63
CA PRO A 25 4.41 -0.28 18.02
C PRO A 25 3.08 -0.48 18.75
N LEU A 26 3.01 -1.54 19.55
CA LEU A 26 1.93 -1.75 20.51
C LEU A 26 2.41 -1.25 21.87
N THR A 27 1.52 -0.61 22.64
CA THR A 27 1.86 -0.23 24.02
C THR A 27 2.06 -1.48 24.88
N LYS A 28 2.84 -1.38 25.97
CA LYS A 28 3.14 -2.52 26.83
C LYS A 28 1.82 -3.10 27.41
N GLY A 29 1.54 -4.38 27.14
CA GLY A 29 0.31 -5.06 27.53
C GLY A 29 -0.80 -5.06 26.47
N GLN A 30 -0.62 -4.35 25.36
CA GLN A 30 -1.57 -4.32 24.27
C GLN A 30 -1.37 -5.51 23.32
N VAL A 31 -2.33 -6.45 23.31
CA VAL A 31 -2.31 -7.66 22.47
C VAL A 31 -3.04 -7.50 21.13
N LYS A 32 -3.79 -6.40 20.95
CA LYS A 32 -4.53 -6.07 19.73
C LYS A 32 -4.42 -4.58 19.40
N GLY A 33 -4.37 -4.22 18.12
CA GLY A 33 -4.32 -2.83 17.67
C GLY A 33 -4.80 -2.66 16.24
N ASN A 34 -5.11 -1.41 15.87
CA ASN A 34 -5.51 -1.07 14.51
C ASN A 34 -4.47 -0.14 13.90
N VAL A 35 -4.00 -0.46 12.69
CA VAL A 35 -3.06 0.36 11.92
C VAL A 35 -3.67 0.69 10.57
N GLN A 36 -3.51 1.93 10.12
CA GLN A 36 -3.97 2.33 8.79
C GLN A 36 -2.80 2.27 7.82
N LEU A 37 -2.91 1.41 6.80
CA LEU A 37 -1.98 1.38 5.68
C LEU A 37 -2.47 2.36 4.62
N SER A 38 -1.72 3.43 4.39
CA SER A 38 -1.96 4.35 3.28
C SER A 38 -1.05 4.01 2.11
N ILE A 39 -1.64 3.67 0.97
CA ILE A 39 -0.93 3.34 -0.27
C ILE A 39 -1.12 4.51 -1.22
N SER A 40 -0.03 5.17 -1.60
CA SER A 40 -0.03 6.22 -2.62
C SER A 40 0.65 5.71 -3.88
N ALA A 41 -0.04 5.81 -5.02
CA ALA A 41 0.48 5.43 -6.33
C ALA A 41 0.48 6.63 -7.28
N THR A 42 1.62 6.83 -7.93
CA THR A 42 1.82 7.90 -8.91
C THR A 42 2.34 7.28 -10.20
N ALA A 43 1.64 7.51 -11.31
CA ALA A 43 2.09 7.08 -12.63
C ALA A 43 2.94 8.18 -13.29
N ARG A 44 4.03 7.80 -13.94
CA ARG A 44 4.86 8.70 -14.76
C ARG A 44 4.84 8.19 -16.20
N SER A 45 4.56 9.07 -17.16
CA SER A 45 4.62 8.77 -18.59
C SER A 45 5.12 10.01 -19.34
N GLN A 46 6.16 9.85 -20.18
CA GLN A 46 6.69 10.89 -21.07
C GLN A 46 6.86 12.28 -20.40
N GLY A 47 7.47 12.32 -19.22
CA GLY A 47 7.71 13.58 -18.48
C GLY A 47 6.51 14.13 -17.70
N ALA A 48 5.30 13.60 -17.91
CA ALA A 48 4.11 13.94 -17.13
C ALA A 48 3.95 13.00 -15.93
N THR A 49 3.57 13.57 -14.78
CA THR A 49 3.27 12.85 -13.54
C THR A 49 1.79 12.94 -13.24
N SER A 50 1.13 11.81 -13.00
CA SER A 50 -0.30 11.78 -12.64
C SER A 50 -0.51 12.36 -11.24
N LYS A 51 -1.73 12.84 -10.95
CA LYS A 51 -2.13 13.08 -9.56
C LYS A 51 -2.01 11.77 -8.77
N PRO A 52 -1.45 11.78 -7.54
CA PRO A 52 -1.35 10.58 -6.72
C PRO A 52 -2.74 10.02 -6.43
N ARG A 53 -2.90 8.71 -6.61
CA ARG A 53 -4.08 8.00 -6.10
C ARG A 53 -3.73 7.38 -4.77
N VAL A 54 -4.51 7.69 -3.74
CA VAL A 54 -4.30 7.20 -2.38
C VAL A 54 -5.42 6.22 -2.04
N LYS A 55 -5.05 5.07 -1.48
CA LYS A 55 -5.97 4.10 -0.91
C LYS A 55 -5.55 3.80 0.52
N THR A 56 -6.48 4.00 1.46
CA THR A 56 -6.28 3.65 2.86
C THR A 56 -6.93 2.30 3.15
N GLN A 57 -6.19 1.40 3.79
CA GLN A 57 -6.67 0.09 4.21
C GLN A 57 -6.45 -0.06 5.72
N PRO A 58 -7.51 -0.23 6.53
CA PRO A 58 -7.35 -0.59 7.92
C PRO A 58 -6.81 -2.02 8.04
N ILE A 59 -5.83 -2.20 8.91
CA ILE A 59 -5.22 -3.49 9.26
C ILE A 59 -5.45 -3.69 10.76
N GLN A 60 -6.09 -4.81 11.10
CA GLN A 60 -6.18 -5.27 12.48
C GLN A 60 -4.97 -6.12 12.80
N VAL A 61 -4.38 -5.88 13.96
CA VAL A 61 -3.17 -6.53 14.46
C VAL A 61 -3.59 -7.26 15.73
N ALA A 62 -3.28 -8.55 15.80
CA ALA A 62 -3.43 -9.36 16.99
C ALA A 62 -2.18 -10.25 17.12
N ASN A 63 -1.73 -10.46 18.36
CA ASN A 63 -0.70 -11.45 18.68
C ASN A 63 -1.32 -12.84 18.85
#